data_AF-A0A7V4J0Q0-F1
#
_entry.id   AF-A0A7V4J0Q0-F1
#
_cell.length_a   1.000
_cell.length_b   1.000
_cell.length_c   1.000
_cell.angle_alpha   90.00
_cell.angle_beta   90.00
_cell.angle_gamma   90.00
#
_symmetry.space_group_name_H-M   'P 1'
#
loop_
_entity.id
_entity.type
_entity.pdbx_description
1 polymer ?
#
loop_
_entity_poly.entity_id
_entity_poly.type
_entity_poly.pdbx_seq_one_letter_code
_entity_poly.pdbx_strand_id
1 'polypeptide(L)'
;EIVSTDKDIMLKTCIDVNVKSQNEFSFLVNGKKLFSIIKEFPKGEVQINVDENYNVAVKSKTLKGNYTLVGMAKGEFPEFPKIDEIVSFEFDQVDLKDMIRKVSYAVATDNIKPVFCGIFFIVEDKGKISAVATDARRLSLCSLPVDPILKIKEGVIIFMSFPNLVLFRHIMFEASPFL
;
A
#
# COMPACT_ATOMS: atom_id res chain seq x y z
N GLU A 1 -11.98 7.70 -1.20
CA GLU A 1 -10.55 7.35 -1.15
C GLU A 1 -10.06 7.34 0.30
N ILE A 2 -9.17 6.41 0.64
CA ILE A 2 -8.45 6.37 1.92
C ILE A 2 -6.96 6.37 1.63
N VAL A 3 -6.21 7.24 2.31
CA VAL A 3 -4.77 7.40 2.12
C VAL A 3 -4.05 7.35 3.46
N SER A 4 -2.91 6.66 3.51
CA SER A 4 -2.05 6.60 4.69
C SER A 4 -0.58 6.62 4.26
N THR A 5 0.29 7.25 5.06
CA THR A 5 1.72 7.31 4.77
C THR A 5 2.53 7.43 6.05
N ASP A 6 3.72 6.83 6.05
CA ASP A 6 4.79 7.06 7.05
C ASP A 6 5.89 8.00 6.53
N LYS A 7 5.65 8.67 5.39
CA LYS A 7 6.55 9.51 4.57
C LYS A 7 7.51 8.76 3.66
N ASP A 8 7.82 7.50 3.93
CA ASP A 8 8.66 6.67 3.06
C ASP A 8 7.79 5.84 2.11
N ILE A 9 6.64 5.37 2.59
CA ILE A 9 5.65 4.58 1.86
C ILE A 9 4.31 5.30 1.94
N MET A 10 3.59 5.31 0.83
CA MET A 10 2.22 5.82 0.74
C MET A 10 1.30 4.75 0.19
N LEU A 11 0.20 4.52 0.89
CA LEU A 11 -0.85 3.60 0.49
C LEU A 11 -2.13 4.38 0.19
N LYS A 12 -2.77 4.01 -0.91
CA LYS A 12 -4.04 4.55 -1.36
C LYS A 12 -4.96 3.38 -1.70
N THR A 13 -6.19 3.45 -1.21
CA THR A 13 -7.27 2.51 -1.52
C THR A 13 -8.57 3.26 -1.77
N CYS A 14 -9.46 2.64 -2.53
CA CYS A 14 -10.79 3.15 -2.82
C CYS A 14 -11.83 2.16 -2.30
N ILE A 15 -12.87 2.70 -1.67
CA ILE A 15 -14.01 1.92 -1.19
C ILE A 15 -15.25 2.56 -1.78
N ASP A 16 -16.15 1.72 -2.29
CA ASP A 16 -17.45 2.16 -2.74
C ASP A 16 -18.29 2.65 -1.57
N VAL A 17 -18.72 3.91 -1.65
CA VAL A 17 -19.50 4.57 -0.61
C VAL A 17 -20.70 5.27 -1.22
N ASN A 18 -21.84 5.18 -0.55
CA ASN A 18 -23.02 5.96 -0.90
C ASN A 18 -22.91 7.34 -0.24
N VAL A 19 -22.44 8.33 -0.99
CA VAL A 19 -22.24 9.70 -0.52
C VAL A 19 -23.55 10.47 -0.62
N LYS A 20 -24.07 10.93 0.53
CA LYS A 20 -25.26 11.80 0.58
C LYS A 20 -24.95 13.29 0.48
N SER A 21 -23.66 13.67 0.55
CA SER A 21 -23.21 15.05 0.40
C SER A 21 -23.20 15.45 -1.08
N GLN A 22 -23.54 16.71 -1.37
CA GLN A 22 -23.45 17.28 -2.72
C GLN A 22 -22.03 17.75 -3.07
N ASN A 23 -21.17 17.95 -2.06
CA ASN A 23 -19.82 18.48 -2.24
C ASN A 23 -18.76 17.43 -1.88
N GLU A 24 -17.62 17.51 -2.56
CA GLU A 24 -16.40 16.78 -2.19
C GLU A 24 -15.94 17.19 -0.78
N PHE A 25 -15.54 16.20 0.02
CA PHE A 25 -15.11 16.42 1.40
C PHE A 25 -13.89 15.55 1.72
N SER A 26 -12.96 16.09 2.52
CA SER A 26 -11.78 15.37 2.98
C SER A 26 -11.43 15.73 4.42
N PHE A 27 -10.98 14.74 5.18
CA PHE A 27 -10.62 14.87 6.59
C PHE A 27 -9.57 13.83 6.96
N LEU A 28 -8.86 14.08 8.04
CA LEU A 28 -7.96 13.12 8.67
C LEU A 28 -8.57 12.60 9.96
N VAL A 29 -8.27 11.36 10.28
CA VAL A 29 -8.73 10.69 11.49
C VAL A 29 -7.70 9.66 11.93
N ASN A 30 -7.67 9.35 13.23
CA ASN A 30 -6.82 8.27 13.72
C ASN A 30 -7.29 6.91 13.16
N GLY A 31 -6.58 6.40 12.16
CA GLY A 31 -6.94 5.16 11.47
C GLY A 31 -7.02 3.93 12.39
N LYS A 32 -6.15 3.83 13.40
CA LYS A 32 -6.20 2.73 14.38
C LYS A 32 -7.50 2.76 15.20
N LYS A 33 -7.89 3.93 15.71
CA LYS A 33 -9.14 4.09 16.46
C LYS A 33 -10.36 3.83 15.58
N LEU A 34 -10.38 4.37 14.37
CA LEU A 34 -11.47 4.13 13.41
C LEU A 34 -11.60 2.65 13.07
N PHE A 35 -10.49 1.96 12.80
CA PHE A 35 -10.48 0.53 12.52
C PHE A 35 -11.00 -0.29 13.70
N SER A 36 -10.57 0.00 14.93
CA SER A 36 -11.07 -0.68 16.13
C SER A 36 -12.59 -0.54 16.27
N ILE A 37 -13.12 0.66 16.05
CA ILE A 37 -14.57 0.92 16.09
C ILE A 37 -15.30 0.12 15.01
N ILE A 38 -14.85 0.21 13.75
CA ILE A 38 -15.49 -0.51 12.63
C ILE A 38 -15.47 -2.03 12.87
N LYS A 39 -14.41 -2.57 13.48
CA LYS A 39 -14.29 -4.01 13.78
C LYS A 39 -15.30 -4.49 14.83
N GLU A 40 -15.76 -3.61 15.72
CA GLU A 40 -16.79 -3.94 16.72
C GLU A 40 -18.20 -4.00 16.12
N PHE A 41 -18.39 -3.48 14.90
CA PHE A 41 -19.71 -3.39 14.31
C PHE A 41 -20.14 -4.74 13.72
N PRO A 42 -21.42 -5.13 13.88
CA PRO A 42 -21.95 -6.28 13.20
C PRO A 42 -21.93 -6.07 11.68
N LYS A 43 -22.00 -7.16 10.92
CA LYS A 43 -22.12 -7.08 9.45
C LYS A 43 -23.31 -6.19 9.08
N GLY A 44 -23.10 -5.21 8.20
CA GLY A 44 -24.13 -4.31 7.71
C GLY A 44 -23.57 -2.95 7.29
N GLU A 45 -24.48 -2.02 7.00
CA GLU A 45 -24.12 -0.65 6.64
C GLU A 45 -23.59 0.12 7.85
N VAL A 46 -22.46 0.82 7.64
CA VAL A 46 -21.88 1.78 8.59
C VAL A 46 -22.05 3.18 8.02
N GLN A 47 -22.57 4.09 8.83
CA GLN A 47 -22.72 5.49 8.48
C GLN A 47 -21.64 6.31 9.18
N ILE A 48 -20.89 7.08 8.40
CA ILE A 48 -19.90 8.03 8.89
C ILE A 48 -20.42 9.42 8.57
N ASN A 49 -20.61 10.24 9.60
CA ASN A 49 -20.98 11.65 9.45
C ASN A 49 -19.84 12.49 10.00
N VAL A 50 -19.43 13.51 9.26
CA VAL A 50 -18.40 14.46 9.69
C VAL A 50 -19.02 15.84 9.76
N ASP A 51 -18.86 16.54 10.87
CA ASP A 51 -19.34 17.91 11.04
C ASP A 51 -18.28 18.95 10.61
N GLU A 52 -18.66 20.23 10.67
CA GLU A 52 -17.78 21.37 10.33
C GLU A 52 -16.55 21.49 11.24
N ASN A 53 -16.61 20.90 12.44
CA ASN A 53 -15.51 20.86 13.40
C ASN A 53 -14.67 19.59 13.27
N TYR A 54 -14.86 18.81 12.20
CA TYR A 54 -14.21 17.52 11.95
C TYR A 54 -14.47 16.45 13.01
N ASN A 55 -15.58 16.53 13.76
CA ASN A 55 -16.03 15.42 14.59
C ASN A 55 -16.62 14.34 13.69
N VAL A 56 -16.05 13.14 13.77
CA VAL A 56 -16.41 11.97 12.96
C VAL A 56 -17.30 11.06 13.79
N ALA A 57 -18.60 11.10 13.53
CA ALA A 57 -19.58 10.22 14.16
C ALA A 57 -19.78 8.95 13.33
N VAL A 58 -19.52 7.79 13.94
CA VAL A 58 -19.69 6.46 13.34
C VAL A 58 -20.90 5.76 13.95
N LYS A 59 -21.85 5.37 13.10
CA LYS A 59 -23.16 4.81 13.51
C LYS A 59 -23.53 3.58 12.67
N SER A 60 -24.34 2.71 13.23
CA SER A 60 -24.97 1.58 12.51
C SER A 60 -26.43 1.45 12.93
N LYS A 61 -27.27 0.90 12.05
CA LYS A 61 -28.68 0.63 12.35
C LYS A 61 -28.84 -0.44 13.44
N THR A 62 -27.88 -1.36 13.54
CA THR A 62 -27.97 -2.55 14.40
C THR A 62 -27.32 -2.34 15.77
N LEU A 63 -26.43 -1.35 15.90
CA LEU A 63 -25.71 -1.06 17.14
C LEU A 63 -26.19 0.27 17.72
N LYS A 64 -26.67 0.26 18.97
CA LYS A 64 -27.14 1.46 19.68
C LYS A 64 -26.01 2.39 20.18
N GLY A 65 -24.75 2.04 19.93
CA GLY A 65 -23.58 2.83 20.31
C GLY A 65 -23.30 3.95 19.33
N ASN A 66 -23.06 5.16 19.86
CA ASN A 66 -22.57 6.30 19.09
C ASN A 66 -21.08 6.47 19.38
N TYR A 67 -20.23 6.27 18.38
CA TYR A 67 -18.80 6.52 18.50
C TYR A 67 -18.47 7.85 17.84
N THR A 68 -17.74 8.70 18.54
CA THR A 68 -17.26 9.97 18.00
C THR A 68 -15.74 10.01 18.08
N LEU A 69 -15.10 10.29 16.95
CA LEU A 69 -13.67 10.55 16.86
C LEU A 69 -13.46 12.03 16.54
N VAL A 70 -12.40 12.61 17.10
CA VAL A 70 -11.93 13.93 16.69
C VAL A 70 -11.02 13.75 15.48
N GLY A 71 -11.44 14.31 14.35
CA GLY A 71 -10.66 14.42 13.14
C GLY A 71 -9.97 15.78 13.03
N MET A 72 -9.43 16.05 11.85
CA MET A 72 -8.85 17.35 11.49
C MET A 72 -8.95 17.57 9.98
N ALA A 73 -8.78 18.81 9.56
CA ALA A 73 -8.70 19.16 8.14
C ALA A 73 -7.57 18.41 7.44
N LYS A 74 -7.76 18.12 6.14
CA LYS A 74 -6.72 17.48 5.31
C LYS A 74 -5.41 18.29 5.28
N GLY A 75 -5.50 19.62 5.25
CA GLY A 75 -4.42 20.58 5.46
C GLY A 75 -3.03 20.12 5.01
N GLU A 76 -2.25 19.63 5.98
CA GLU A 76 -0.83 19.27 5.84
C GLU A 76 -0.58 17.79 5.48
N PHE A 77 -1.63 17.01 5.22
CA PHE A 77 -1.45 15.61 4.84
C PHE A 77 -0.70 15.54 3.50
N PRO A 78 0.37 14.73 3.39
CA PRO A 78 1.19 14.67 2.19
C PRO A 78 0.36 14.41 0.95
N GLU A 79 0.67 15.15 -0.12
CA GLU A 79 0.10 14.84 -1.44
C GLU A 79 0.73 13.59 -2.01
N PHE A 80 -0.06 12.85 -2.79
CA PHE A 80 0.47 11.72 -3.54
C PHE A 80 1.44 12.26 -4.59
N PRO A 81 2.67 11.72 -4.70
CA PRO A 81 3.64 12.21 -5.66
C PRO A 81 3.08 12.08 -7.08
N LYS A 82 3.26 13.11 -7.90
CA LYS A 82 2.99 13.03 -9.34
C LYS A 82 4.06 12.17 -9.99
N ILE A 83 3.65 11.22 -10.81
CA ILE A 83 4.55 10.35 -11.57
C ILE A 83 4.45 10.80 -13.03
N ASP A 84 5.44 11.56 -13.49
CA ASP A 84 5.41 12.22 -14.81
C ASP A 84 5.81 11.27 -15.95
N GLU A 85 6.62 10.24 -15.68
CA GLU A 85 7.04 9.22 -16.65
C GLU A 85 6.82 7.81 -16.08
N ILE A 86 5.86 7.07 -16.63
CA ILE A 86 5.53 5.72 -16.18
C ILE A 86 6.06 4.71 -17.20
N VAL A 87 7.16 4.04 -16.87
CA VAL A 87 7.43 2.71 -17.42
C VAL A 87 6.70 1.72 -16.51
N SER A 88 5.58 1.16 -17.00
CA SER A 88 4.78 0.19 -16.25
C SER A 88 4.87 -1.19 -16.90
N PHE A 89 4.78 -2.21 -16.07
CA PHE A 89 4.62 -3.60 -16.43
C PHE A 89 3.55 -4.21 -15.54
N GLU A 90 2.87 -5.19 -16.07
CA GLU A 90 1.89 -5.98 -15.31
C GLU A 90 2.49 -7.34 -14.96
N PHE A 91 2.21 -7.78 -13.74
CA PHE A 91 2.54 -9.12 -13.27
C PHE A 91 1.29 -9.78 -12.73
N ASP A 92 1.22 -11.10 -12.86
CA ASP A 92 0.33 -11.86 -12.00
C ASP A 92 0.73 -11.64 -10.54
N GLN A 93 -0.27 -11.35 -9.73
CA GLN A 93 -0.14 -11.11 -8.29
C GLN A 93 0.62 -12.25 -7.59
N VAL A 94 0.32 -13.49 -7.95
CA VAL A 94 0.89 -14.70 -7.38
C VAL A 94 2.37 -14.80 -7.74
N ASP A 95 2.72 -14.51 -8.98
CA ASP A 95 4.10 -14.58 -9.47
C ASP A 95 5.01 -13.55 -8.80
N LEU A 96 4.57 -12.28 -8.72
CA LEU A 96 5.32 -11.24 -8.03
C LEU A 96 5.51 -11.58 -6.54
N LYS A 97 4.46 -12.07 -5.89
CA LYS A 97 4.53 -12.48 -4.48
C LYS A 97 5.48 -13.65 -4.26
N ASP A 98 5.46 -14.64 -5.15
CA ASP A 98 6.36 -15.79 -5.06
C ASP A 98 7.82 -15.40 -5.33
N MET A 99 8.07 -14.52 -6.30
CA MET A 99 9.38 -13.93 -6.56
C MET A 99 9.93 -13.22 -5.33
N ILE A 100 9.17 -12.31 -4.72
CA ILE A 100 9.57 -11.59 -3.49
C ILE A 100 9.88 -12.59 -2.38
N ARG A 101 9.01 -13.58 -2.15
CA ARG A 101 9.20 -14.61 -1.11
C ARG A 101 10.48 -15.41 -1.32
N LYS A 102 10.81 -15.76 -2.56
CA LYS A 102 12.02 -16.54 -2.92
C LYS A 102 13.31 -15.78 -2.66
N VAL A 103 13.31 -14.44 -2.74
CA VAL A 103 14.52 -13.63 -2.57
C VAL A 103 14.63 -12.98 -1.20
N SER A 104 13.51 -12.67 -0.54
CA SER A 104 13.48 -11.85 0.69
C SER A 104 14.30 -12.44 1.84
N TYR A 105 14.50 -13.76 1.88
CA TYR A 105 15.29 -14.40 2.94
C TYR A 105 16.77 -13.98 2.91
N ALA A 106 17.27 -13.51 1.77
CA ALA A 106 18.65 -13.06 1.58
C ALA A 106 18.85 -11.56 1.82
N VAL A 107 17.79 -10.81 2.18
CA VAL A 107 17.89 -9.38 2.54
C VAL A 107 18.63 -9.24 3.88
N ALA A 108 19.52 -8.26 3.99
CA ALA A 108 20.20 -7.95 5.24
C ALA A 108 19.21 -7.42 6.29
N THR A 109 19.24 -8.02 7.48
CA THR A 109 18.44 -7.59 8.63
C THR A 109 19.16 -6.58 9.51
N ASP A 110 20.48 -6.53 9.44
CA ASP A 110 21.26 -5.47 10.05
C ASP A 110 21.35 -4.27 9.09
N ASN A 111 21.20 -3.07 9.62
CA ASN A 111 21.22 -1.84 8.82
C ASN A 111 22.66 -1.32 8.61
N ILE A 112 23.66 -2.20 8.66
CA ILE A 112 25.09 -1.80 8.52
C ILE A 112 25.34 -1.28 7.11
N LYS A 113 24.77 -1.94 6.10
CA LYS A 113 24.81 -1.54 4.70
C LYS A 113 23.39 -1.41 4.16
N PRO A 114 22.78 -0.20 4.21
CA PRO A 114 21.40 0.01 3.79
C PRO A 114 21.08 -0.53 2.38
N VAL A 115 22.04 -0.49 1.45
CA VAL A 115 21.90 -1.06 0.09
C VAL A 115 21.50 -2.55 0.07
N PHE A 116 21.74 -3.29 1.14
CA PHE A 116 21.38 -4.71 1.28
C PHE A 116 20.06 -4.96 2.02
N CYS A 117 19.40 -3.90 2.51
CA CYS A 117 18.12 -3.97 3.24
C CYS A 117 16.89 -3.94 2.30
N GLY A 118 17.10 -4.21 1.01
CA GLY A 118 16.04 -4.21 0.00
C GLY A 118 16.22 -5.30 -1.04
N ILE A 119 15.23 -5.40 -1.92
CA ILE A 119 15.26 -6.28 -3.09
C ILE A 119 15.54 -5.40 -4.30
N PHE A 120 16.59 -5.75 -5.04
CA PHE A 120 16.95 -5.11 -6.29
C PHE A 120 16.19 -5.74 -7.45
N PHE A 121 15.42 -4.93 -8.17
CA PHE A 121 14.70 -5.31 -9.38
C PHE A 121 15.40 -4.74 -10.60
N ILE A 122 15.67 -5.57 -11.60
CA ILE A 122 16.27 -5.15 -12.86
C ILE A 122 15.60 -5.85 -14.03
N VAL A 123 15.39 -5.11 -15.12
CA VAL A 123 14.90 -5.67 -16.37
C VAL A 123 16.11 -5.99 -17.23
N GLU A 124 16.21 -7.26 -17.62
CA GLU A 124 17.27 -7.78 -18.47
C GLU A 124 16.89 -7.64 -19.94
N ASP A 125 17.90 -7.46 -20.81
CA ASP A 125 17.74 -7.28 -22.26
C ASP A 125 16.96 -8.42 -22.97
N LYS A 126 16.75 -9.56 -22.30
CA LYS A 126 16.11 -10.77 -22.85
C LYS A 126 14.62 -10.90 -22.46
N GLY A 127 13.96 -9.81 -22.08
CA GLY A 127 12.53 -9.85 -21.69
C GLY A 127 12.32 -10.61 -20.37
N LYS A 128 13.15 -10.31 -19.36
CA LYS A 128 13.01 -10.86 -18.01
C LYS A 128 13.16 -9.76 -16.99
N ILE A 129 12.39 -9.84 -15.92
CA ILE A 129 12.71 -9.12 -14.69
C ILE A 129 13.43 -10.08 -13.75
N SER A 130 14.45 -9.58 -13.05
CA SER A 130 15.15 -10.30 -12.00
C SER A 130 15.04 -9.54 -10.69
N ALA A 131 14.61 -10.24 -9.65
CA ALA A 131 14.69 -9.80 -8.27
C ALA A 131 15.92 -10.41 -7.62
N VAL A 132 16.72 -9.58 -6.94
CA VAL A 132 17.99 -9.98 -6.32
C VAL A 132 18.05 -9.43 -4.90
N ALA A 133 18.44 -10.27 -3.95
CA ALA A 133 18.70 -9.86 -2.57
C ALA A 133 19.97 -10.52 -2.05
N THR A 134 20.71 -9.80 -1.20
CA THR A 134 21.95 -10.29 -0.59
C THR A 134 22.20 -9.61 0.75
N ASP A 135 22.86 -10.33 1.66
CA ASP A 135 23.30 -9.86 2.98
C ASP A 135 24.84 -9.88 3.09
N ALA A 136 25.52 -9.88 1.94
CA ALA A 136 26.96 -10.09 1.78
C ALA A 136 27.50 -11.48 2.17
N ARG A 137 26.65 -12.40 2.65
CA ARG A 137 27.02 -13.79 2.93
C ARG A 137 26.35 -14.77 1.98
N ARG A 138 25.14 -14.44 1.52
CA ARG A 138 24.34 -15.23 0.57
C ARG A 138 23.61 -14.31 -0.38
N LEU A 139 23.31 -14.82 -1.56
CA LEU A 139 22.55 -14.14 -2.60
C LEU A 139 21.41 -15.04 -3.06
N SER A 140 20.23 -14.46 -3.23
CA SER A 140 19.10 -15.11 -3.88
C SER A 140 18.67 -14.29 -5.09
N LEU A 141 18.35 -14.99 -6.18
CA LEU A 141 17.91 -14.42 -7.43
C LEU A 141 16.71 -15.21 -7.94
N CYS A 142 15.66 -14.51 -8.35
CA CYS A 142 14.51 -15.09 -9.02
C CYS A 142 14.13 -14.23 -10.21
N SER A 143 13.86 -14.86 -11.36
CA SER A 143 13.50 -14.16 -12.59
C SER A 143 12.14 -14.60 -13.09
N LEU A 144 11.39 -13.66 -13.67
CA LEU A 144 10.13 -13.90 -14.38
C LEU A 144 10.23 -13.35 -15.81
N PRO A 145 9.60 -13.99 -16.80
CA PRO A 145 9.47 -13.41 -18.13
C PRO A 145 8.62 -12.14 -18.08
N VAL A 146 8.98 -11.13 -18.87
CA VAL A 146 8.22 -9.89 -19.09
C VAL A 146 8.21 -9.55 -20.59
N ASP A 147 7.35 -8.61 -20.99
CA ASP A 147 7.34 -8.10 -22.35
C ASP A 147 8.76 -7.57 -22.75
N PRO A 148 9.36 -8.06 -23.84
CA PRO A 148 10.66 -7.59 -24.33
C PRO A 148 10.73 -6.10 -24.68
N ILE A 149 9.58 -5.44 -24.86
CA ILE A 149 9.50 -4.00 -25.15
C ILE A 149 9.88 -3.17 -23.91
N LEU A 150 9.83 -3.79 -22.73
CA LEU A 150 10.10 -3.10 -21.48
C LEU A 150 11.59 -2.76 -21.33
N LYS A 151 11.89 -1.47 -21.20
CA LYS A 151 13.26 -0.98 -21.05
C LYS A 151 13.38 -0.14 -19.79
N ILE A 152 13.87 -0.75 -18.72
CA ILE A 152 14.32 -0.04 -17.53
C ILE A 152 15.85 -0.05 -17.57
N LYS A 153 16.45 1.12 -17.84
CA LYS A 153 17.91 1.25 -17.98
C LYS A 153 18.65 1.07 -16.66
N GLU A 154 18.02 1.42 -15.54
CA GLU A 154 18.60 1.37 -14.21
C GLU A 154 17.73 0.54 -13.28
N GLY A 155 18.30 -0.50 -12.67
CA GLY A 155 17.55 -1.30 -11.70
C GLY A 155 17.18 -0.48 -10.46
N VAL A 156 16.12 -0.90 -9.77
CA VAL A 156 15.53 -0.20 -8.63
C VAL A 156 15.64 -1.08 -7.39
N ILE A 157 16.05 -0.51 -6.26
CA ILE A 157 15.99 -1.18 -4.96
C ILE A 157 14.68 -0.80 -4.27
N ILE A 158 13.84 -1.79 -3.96
CA ILE A 158 12.69 -1.62 -3.09
C ILE A 158 13.09 -2.07 -1.69
N PHE A 159 13.16 -1.10 -0.77
CA PHE A 159 13.52 -1.37 0.63
C PHE A 159 12.41 -2.15 1.33
N MET A 160 12.80 -3.21 2.01
CA MET A 160 11.90 -4.04 2.79
C MET A 160 11.91 -3.54 4.24
N SER A 161 11.40 -2.32 4.48
CA SER A 161 11.32 -1.81 5.86
C SER A 161 10.42 -2.72 6.71
N PHE A 162 10.90 -3.09 7.91
CA PHE A 162 10.25 -4.00 8.88
C PHE A 162 8.80 -3.57 9.23
N PRO A 163 7.82 -4.45 9.54
CA PRO A 163 7.54 -5.84 9.16
C PRO A 163 6.39 -5.87 8.12
N ASN A 164 6.64 -5.43 6.88
CA ASN A 164 5.59 -5.22 5.87
C ASN A 164 5.22 -6.42 4.99
N LEU A 165 5.55 -7.66 5.41
CA LEU A 165 5.00 -8.86 4.77
C LEU A 165 3.46 -8.93 4.87
N VAL A 166 2.86 -8.29 5.87
CA VAL A 166 1.40 -8.19 6.02
C VAL A 166 0.80 -7.13 5.08
N LEU A 167 1.55 -6.06 4.79
CA LEU A 167 1.14 -4.99 3.87
C LEU A 167 1.10 -5.49 2.43
N PHE A 168 2.11 -6.25 1.99
CA PHE A 168 2.11 -6.90 0.68
C PHE A 168 0.92 -7.86 0.51
N ARG A 169 0.43 -8.48 1.59
CA ARG A 169 -0.76 -9.33 1.52
C ARG A 169 -2.04 -8.53 1.24
N HIS A 170 -2.13 -7.25 1.63
CA HIS A 170 -3.30 -6.40 1.35
C HIS A 170 -3.16 -5.61 0.05
N ILE A 171 -1.98 -5.06 -0.26
CA ILE A 171 -1.71 -4.30 -1.50
C ILE A 171 -1.98 -5.17 -2.73
N MET A 172 -1.66 -6.45 -2.64
CA MET A 172 -1.84 -7.38 -3.73
C MET A 172 -3.33 -7.77 -3.92
N PHE A 173 -4.20 -7.60 -2.92
CA PHE A 173 -5.64 -7.93 -3.03
C PHE A 173 -6.46 -6.86 -3.79
N GLU A 174 -5.90 -5.70 -4.11
CA GLU A 174 -6.62 -4.60 -4.80
C GLU A 174 -6.15 -4.31 -6.24
N ALA A 175 -5.22 -5.09 -6.80
CA ALA A 175 -4.86 -5.01 -8.21
C ALA A 175 -5.85 -5.78 -9.14
N SER A 176 -7.15 -5.67 -8.84
CA SER A 176 -8.26 -5.96 -9.77
C SER A 176 -9.53 -5.40 -9.11
N PRO A 177 -10.01 -4.22 -9.58
CA PRO A 177 -11.10 -4.25 -10.55
C PRO A 177 -11.01 -3.05 -11.51
N PHE A 178 -10.26 -3.19 -12.60
CA PHE A 178 -10.44 -2.33 -13.77
C PHE A 178 -10.62 -3.22 -15.00
N LEU A 179 -11.81 -3.82 -15.03
CA LEU A 179 -12.54 -4.22 -16.23
C LEU A 179 -13.99 -3.79 -16.01
#